data_AF-A0A6L7YBB1-F1
#
_entry.id   AF-A0A6L7YBB1-F1
#
_cell.length_a   1.000
_cell.length_b   1.000
_cell.length_c   1.000
_cell.angle_alpha   90.00
_cell.angle_beta   90.00
_cell.angle_gamma   90.00
#
_symmetry.space_group_name_H-M   'P 1'
#
loop_
_entity.id
_entity.type
_entity.pdbx_description
1 polymer ?
#
loop_
_entity_poly.entity_id
_entity_poly.type
_entity_poly.pdbx_seq_one_letter_code
_entity_poly.pdbx_strand_id
1 'polypeptide(L)'
;TEIEYVEGMAFDRGYISPYFVTNPERMEAVIDEPYILVTDQKISAVNDILPLLERQLQRSKEIVVIGEDVDGEALATLALNRLRGTMNALAVKAPGFGDRRKDNLGDIAAITGAQLISPELGRTLESAQPEDLGRARRIVSTKDDTTIIEGYGTSDQIEERITMVKAALDNATSDWDREKLQERMGKLAGSVAVIKVGAATEVELTEKKHRVEDALSATRAAVQEGIVPGGGVAFLNTVHVLDEVDLEGDEATGVRILRRALEEPLRRIAANAGEDGSVIVREIGRLEQGEGYDAAGQRYGNMVEFGIIDPALVTKAALENAVSIAGMVLTTNCLVTDKPDANDAAALAAAQAAAQGMY
;
A
#
# COMPACT_ATOMS: atom_id res chain seq x y z
N THR A 1 2.78 -22.35 -5.52
CA THR A 1 2.89 -21.22 -4.59
C THR A 1 3.45 -21.79 -3.31
N GLU A 2 4.58 -21.26 -2.85
CA GLU A 2 5.19 -21.64 -1.58
C GLU A 2 5.03 -20.48 -0.61
N ILE A 3 4.81 -20.77 0.67
CA ILE A 3 4.70 -19.75 1.72
C ILE A 3 5.87 -19.98 2.66
N GLU A 4 6.67 -18.93 2.86
CA GLU A 4 7.79 -18.91 3.78
C GLU A 4 7.52 -17.88 4.87
N TYR A 5 7.72 -18.23 6.13
CA TYR A 5 7.61 -17.31 7.24
C TYR A 5 9.01 -16.90 7.66
N VAL A 6 9.26 -15.60 7.67
CA VAL A 6 10.58 -15.05 7.89
C VAL A 6 10.51 -13.88 8.85
N GLU A 7 11.59 -13.61 9.57
CA GLU A 7 11.63 -12.47 10.48
C GLU A 7 11.69 -11.17 9.69
N GLY A 8 10.93 -10.16 10.10
CA GLY A 8 10.90 -8.88 9.42
C GLY A 8 9.96 -7.89 10.11
N MET A 9 9.83 -6.70 9.54
CA MET A 9 9.05 -5.63 10.15
C MET A 9 8.47 -4.71 9.09
N ALA A 10 7.23 -4.27 9.29
CA ALA A 10 6.60 -3.22 8.49
C ALA A 10 6.27 -2.01 9.36
N PHE A 11 6.42 -0.82 8.80
CA PHE A 11 6.08 0.44 9.46
C PHE A 11 5.61 1.51 8.47
N ASP A 12 4.80 2.44 8.97
CA ASP A 12 3.98 3.35 8.18
C ASP A 12 4.74 4.65 7.82
N ARG A 13 5.90 4.45 7.18
CA ARG A 13 6.71 5.52 6.57
C ARG A 13 7.27 5.02 5.25
N GLY A 14 6.90 5.67 4.16
CA GLY A 14 7.41 5.37 2.82
C GLY A 14 8.66 6.16 2.43
N TYR A 15 9.03 6.06 1.16
CA TYR A 15 10.15 6.79 0.59
C TYR A 15 9.92 8.31 0.70
N ILE A 16 10.97 9.06 1.06
CA ILE A 16 10.88 10.53 1.18
C ILE A 16 10.74 11.19 -0.19
N SER A 17 11.25 10.56 -1.24
CA SER A 17 11.24 11.09 -2.60
C SER A 17 10.87 10.01 -3.63
N PRO A 18 9.99 10.30 -4.61
CA PRO A 18 9.65 9.35 -5.67
C PRO A 18 10.84 9.03 -6.57
N TYR A 19 11.93 9.80 -6.52
CA TYR A 19 13.16 9.49 -7.24
C TYR A 19 13.86 8.22 -6.75
N PHE A 20 13.44 7.65 -5.61
CA PHE A 20 13.93 6.36 -5.12
C PHE A 20 13.21 5.14 -5.70
N VAL A 21 12.09 5.35 -6.41
CA VAL A 21 11.30 4.25 -7.01
C VAL A 21 12.18 3.42 -7.95
N THR A 22 12.20 2.11 -7.76
CA THR A 22 12.91 1.13 -8.61
C THR A 22 11.95 0.38 -9.52
N ASN A 23 10.68 0.25 -9.13
CA ASN A 23 9.61 -0.29 -9.95
C ASN A 23 8.55 0.80 -10.25
N PRO A 24 8.60 1.44 -11.43
CA PRO A 24 7.66 2.50 -11.82
C PRO A 24 6.22 2.00 -12.00
N GLU A 25 6.01 0.73 -12.36
CA GLU A 25 4.67 0.18 -12.56
C GLU A 25 3.92 0.06 -11.23
N ARG A 26 4.64 -0.35 -10.18
CA ARG A 26 4.07 -0.52 -8.82
C ARG A 26 4.25 0.70 -7.92
N MET A 27 5.02 1.69 -8.36
CA MET A 27 5.44 2.83 -7.55
C MET A 27 6.12 2.42 -6.24
N GLU A 28 7.04 1.46 -6.33
CA GLU A 28 7.76 0.89 -5.18
C GLU A 28 9.28 1.07 -5.33
N ALA A 29 9.96 1.32 -4.22
CA ALA A 29 11.40 1.23 -4.09
C ALA A 29 11.75 -0.13 -3.46
N VAL A 30 12.29 -1.03 -4.27
CA VAL A 30 12.78 -2.35 -3.88
C VAL A 30 14.31 -2.34 -3.90
N ILE A 31 14.92 -2.62 -2.75
CA ILE A 31 16.37 -2.77 -2.60
C ILE A 31 16.69 -4.15 -2.04
N ASP A 32 17.50 -4.90 -2.78
CA ASP A 32 17.97 -6.24 -2.41
C ASP A 32 19.33 -6.16 -1.70
N GLU A 33 19.53 -6.97 -0.66
CA GLU A 33 20.75 -6.99 0.15
C GLU A 33 21.24 -5.60 0.63
N PRO A 34 20.35 -4.71 1.12
CA PRO A 34 20.74 -3.35 1.52
C PRO A 34 21.65 -3.34 2.74
N TYR A 35 22.53 -2.35 2.78
CA TYR A 35 23.13 -1.86 4.02
C TYR A 35 22.26 -0.74 4.61
N ILE A 36 21.94 -0.85 5.90
CA ILE A 36 20.88 -0.06 6.53
C ILE A 36 21.49 0.85 7.60
N LEU A 37 21.49 2.15 7.35
CA LEU A 37 21.83 3.16 8.35
C LEU A 37 20.59 3.46 9.19
N VAL A 38 20.70 3.30 10.50
CA VAL A 38 19.64 3.62 11.47
C VAL A 38 20.14 4.72 12.40
N THR A 39 19.47 5.87 12.40
CA THR A 39 19.86 7.05 13.19
C THR A 39 18.65 7.78 13.75
N ASP A 40 18.78 8.37 14.93
CA ASP A 40 17.75 9.27 15.49
C ASP A 40 17.96 10.73 15.07
N GLN A 41 19.01 11.01 14.30
CA GLN A 41 19.34 12.35 13.81
C GLN A 41 18.63 12.68 12.50
N LYS A 42 18.43 13.98 12.30
CA LYS A 42 18.07 14.56 11.02
C LYS A 42 19.32 14.70 10.14
N ILE A 43 19.22 14.34 8.86
CA ILE A 43 20.31 14.41 7.88
C ILE A 43 19.97 15.46 6.81
N SER A 44 20.53 16.66 6.96
CA SER A 44 20.32 17.77 6.02
C SER A 44 21.55 18.07 5.18
N ALA A 45 22.74 17.98 5.77
CA ALA A 45 24.00 18.27 5.12
C ALA A 45 24.62 16.99 4.54
N VAL A 46 25.12 17.07 3.31
CA VAL A 46 25.78 15.92 2.67
C VAL A 46 27.05 15.52 3.42
N ASN A 47 27.78 16.49 4.00
CA ASN A 47 29.05 16.26 4.69
C ASN A 47 28.92 15.32 5.89
N ASP A 48 27.77 15.30 6.56
CA ASP A 48 27.54 14.47 7.75
C ASP A 48 27.56 12.97 7.41
N ILE A 49 27.11 12.62 6.19
CA ILE A 49 26.97 11.22 5.74
C ILE A 49 27.97 10.83 4.64
N LEU A 50 28.58 11.80 3.96
CA LEU A 50 29.50 11.57 2.84
C LEU A 50 30.63 10.57 3.17
N PRO A 51 31.32 10.66 4.34
CA PRO A 51 32.39 9.72 4.68
C PRO A 51 31.90 8.27 4.76
N LEU A 52 30.68 8.05 5.25
CA LEU A 52 30.05 6.74 5.32
C LEU A 52 29.66 6.25 3.93
N LEU A 53 29.05 7.12 3.09
CA LEU A 53 28.65 6.76 1.72
C LEU A 53 29.85 6.36 0.86
N GLU A 54 30.98 7.08 0.96
CA GLU A 54 32.19 6.77 0.21
C GLU A 54 32.77 5.40 0.56
N ARG A 55 32.83 5.07 1.87
CA ARG A 55 33.28 3.76 2.34
C ARG A 55 32.30 2.66 1.95
N GLN A 56 31.00 2.94 2.03
CA GLN A 56 29.96 1.98 1.68
C GLN A 56 29.96 1.66 0.18
N LEU A 57 30.16 2.66 -0.68
CA LEU A 57 30.22 2.48 -2.13
C LEU A 57 31.32 1.49 -2.57
N GLN A 58 32.40 1.35 -1.79
CA GLN A 58 33.45 0.35 -2.04
C GLN A 58 33.00 -1.09 -1.74
N ARG A 59 31.96 -1.27 -0.92
CA ARG A 59 31.41 -2.58 -0.52
C ARG A 59 30.17 -2.95 -1.33
N SER A 60 29.20 -2.05 -1.39
CA SER A 60 27.94 -2.24 -2.10
C SER A 60 27.34 -0.90 -2.54
N LYS A 61 26.59 -0.94 -3.63
CA LYS A 61 25.81 0.20 -4.11
C LYS A 61 24.46 0.33 -3.39
N GLU A 62 24.02 -0.71 -2.70
CA GLU A 62 22.70 -0.84 -2.08
C GLU A 62 22.72 -0.25 -0.67
N ILE A 63 22.04 0.88 -0.47
CA ILE A 63 21.96 1.55 0.85
C ILE A 63 20.53 2.01 1.16
N VAL A 64 20.13 1.83 2.41
CA VAL A 64 18.89 2.37 2.97
C VAL A 64 19.24 3.25 4.17
N VAL A 65 18.66 4.44 4.21
CA VAL A 65 18.85 5.41 5.29
C VAL A 65 17.52 5.60 6.01
N ILE A 66 17.48 5.24 7.29
CA ILE A 66 16.34 5.42 8.19
C ILE A 66 16.77 6.42 9.28
N GLY A 67 16.27 7.65 9.19
CA GLY A 67 16.62 8.76 10.08
C GLY A 67 15.39 9.50 10.60
N GLU A 68 15.53 10.43 11.55
CA GLU A 68 14.41 11.30 11.95
C GLU A 68 13.79 11.98 10.72
N ASP A 69 14.67 12.54 9.87
CA ASP A 69 14.32 13.06 8.57
C ASP A 69 15.57 13.09 7.68
N VAL A 70 15.38 13.04 6.36
CA VAL A 70 16.45 13.23 5.36
C VAL A 70 15.98 14.28 4.38
N ASP A 71 16.61 15.45 4.39
CA ASP A 71 16.20 16.60 3.57
C ASP A 71 17.41 17.37 3.04
N GLY A 72 17.16 18.55 2.48
CA GLY A 72 18.21 19.46 2.03
C GLY A 72 19.14 18.85 0.97
N GLU A 73 20.44 19.14 1.13
CA GLU A 73 21.48 18.72 0.20
C GLU A 73 21.73 17.20 0.26
N ALA A 74 21.57 16.60 1.43
CA ALA A 74 21.71 15.15 1.61
C ALA A 74 20.68 14.39 0.78
N LEU A 75 19.40 14.76 0.86
CA LEU A 75 18.34 14.12 0.07
C LEU A 75 18.57 14.28 -1.44
N ALA A 76 18.91 15.49 -1.89
CA ALA A 76 19.20 15.77 -3.29
C ALA A 76 20.37 14.92 -3.80
N THR A 77 21.41 14.76 -2.99
CA THR A 77 22.58 13.94 -3.33
C THR A 77 22.23 12.46 -3.45
N LEU A 78 21.48 11.90 -2.50
CA LEU A 78 21.05 10.49 -2.56
C LEU A 78 20.16 10.23 -3.78
N ALA A 79 19.18 11.11 -4.04
CA ALA A 79 18.30 11.01 -5.19
C ALA A 79 19.07 11.10 -6.52
N LEU A 80 20.01 12.05 -6.63
CA LEU A 80 20.82 12.21 -7.84
C LEU A 80 21.73 10.99 -8.09
N ASN A 81 22.34 10.44 -7.04
CA ASN A 81 23.17 9.23 -7.17
C ASN A 81 22.33 8.01 -7.56
N ARG A 82 21.08 7.93 -7.09
CA ARG A 82 20.11 6.92 -7.52
C ARG A 82 19.71 7.05 -8.97
N LEU A 83 19.41 8.26 -9.44
CA LEU A 83 19.07 8.53 -10.84
C LEU A 83 20.24 8.25 -11.79
N ARG A 84 21.47 8.51 -11.33
CA ARG A 84 22.70 8.23 -12.10
C ARG A 84 23.15 6.76 -12.07
N GLY A 85 22.54 5.93 -11.22
CA GLY A 85 22.94 4.53 -11.04
C GLY A 85 24.28 4.35 -10.32
N THR A 86 24.82 5.41 -9.70
CA THR A 86 26.04 5.32 -8.88
C THR A 86 25.78 4.51 -7.62
N MET A 87 24.64 4.75 -6.97
CA MET A 87 24.16 4.06 -5.78
C MET A 87 22.68 3.74 -5.90
N ASN A 88 22.24 2.58 -5.46
CA ASN A 88 20.83 2.32 -5.24
C ASN A 88 20.48 2.73 -3.80
N ALA A 89 20.14 4.00 -3.63
CA ALA A 89 19.81 4.59 -2.34
C ALA A 89 18.30 4.68 -2.12
N LEU A 90 17.87 4.50 -0.87
CA LEU A 90 16.51 4.78 -0.40
C LEU A 90 16.60 5.53 0.93
N ALA A 91 15.89 6.66 1.05
CA ALA A 91 15.75 7.38 2.31
C ALA A 91 14.31 7.32 2.81
N VAL A 92 14.15 6.95 4.08
CA VAL A 92 12.86 6.75 4.76
C VAL A 92 12.89 7.46 6.12
N LYS A 93 11.79 8.10 6.52
CA LYS A 93 11.68 8.70 7.86
C LYS A 93 11.45 7.62 8.91
N ALA A 94 11.99 7.83 10.10
CA ALA A 94 11.78 6.96 11.24
C ALA A 94 10.29 6.94 11.64
N PRO A 95 9.73 5.77 12.01
CA PRO A 95 8.36 5.67 12.50
C PRO A 95 8.23 6.23 13.93
N GLY A 96 7.11 6.87 14.23
CA GLY A 96 6.83 7.47 15.54
C GLY A 96 7.45 8.85 15.76
N PHE A 97 7.28 9.37 16.98
CA PHE A 97 7.69 10.72 17.39
C PHE A 97 8.28 10.69 18.80
N GLY A 98 9.19 11.61 19.11
CA GLY A 98 9.83 11.72 20.44
C GLY A 98 10.51 10.43 20.87
N ASP A 99 10.35 10.05 22.13
CA ASP A 99 10.97 8.84 22.70
C ASP A 99 10.51 7.55 22.00
N ARG A 100 9.26 7.52 21.52
CA ARG A 100 8.76 6.37 20.75
C ARG A 100 9.51 6.16 19.44
N ARG A 101 10.01 7.23 18.83
CA ARG A 101 10.84 7.12 17.63
C ARG A 101 12.16 6.41 17.94
N LYS A 102 12.81 6.79 19.05
CA LYS A 102 14.07 6.17 19.50
C LYS A 102 13.86 4.69 19.79
N ASP A 103 12.76 4.36 20.47
CA ASP A 103 12.35 3.00 20.72
C ASP A 103 12.15 2.19 19.44
N ASN A 104 11.39 2.72 18.47
CA ASN A 104 11.17 2.06 17.20
C ASN A 104 12.48 1.92 16.38
N LEU A 105 13.36 2.92 16.41
CA LEU A 105 14.67 2.85 15.77
C LEU A 105 15.55 1.77 16.41
N GLY A 106 15.48 1.61 17.73
CA GLY A 106 16.14 0.51 18.44
C GLY A 106 15.60 -0.86 18.03
N ASP A 107 14.30 -0.96 17.73
CA ASP A 107 13.68 -2.20 17.23
C ASP A 107 14.14 -2.51 15.80
N ILE A 108 14.14 -1.52 14.91
CA ILE A 108 14.66 -1.65 13.54
C ILE A 108 16.15 -2.06 13.58
N ALA A 109 16.93 -1.45 14.47
CA ALA A 109 18.34 -1.80 14.67
C ALA A 109 18.50 -3.26 15.13
N ALA A 110 17.69 -3.73 16.08
CA ALA A 110 17.72 -5.11 16.54
C ALA A 110 17.36 -6.12 15.43
N ILE A 111 16.32 -5.83 14.63
CA ILE A 111 15.89 -6.70 13.52
C ILE A 111 16.94 -6.75 12.41
N THR A 112 17.57 -5.62 12.09
CA THR A 112 18.54 -5.54 10.98
C THR A 112 19.97 -5.85 11.41
N GLY A 113 20.25 -5.93 12.71
CA GLY A 113 21.60 -6.01 13.26
C GLY A 113 22.39 -4.70 13.16
N ALA A 114 21.73 -3.57 12.88
CA ALA A 114 22.39 -2.26 12.84
C ALA A 114 22.80 -1.79 14.24
N GLN A 115 23.84 -0.97 14.32
CA GLN A 115 24.10 -0.16 15.49
C GLN A 115 23.39 1.20 15.33
N LEU A 116 22.51 1.54 16.29
CA LEU A 116 21.82 2.84 16.29
C LEU A 116 22.84 3.97 16.45
N ILE A 117 22.93 4.85 15.45
CA ILE A 117 23.77 6.05 15.51
C ILE A 117 22.98 7.16 16.20
N SER A 118 23.28 7.40 17.48
CA SER A 118 22.64 8.43 18.29
C SER A 118 23.66 9.25 19.09
N PRO A 119 23.54 10.59 19.13
CA PRO A 119 24.37 11.44 19.98
C PRO A 119 24.25 11.09 21.47
N GLU A 120 23.09 10.58 21.91
CA GLU A 120 22.86 10.16 23.31
C GLU A 120 23.69 8.92 23.68
N LEU A 121 24.02 8.10 22.68
CA LEU A 121 24.92 6.95 22.81
C LEU A 121 26.39 7.31 22.53
N GLY A 122 26.70 8.61 22.38
CA GLY A 122 28.04 9.09 22.07
C GLY A 122 28.53 8.77 20.66
N ARG A 123 27.61 8.53 19.71
CA ARG A 123 27.92 8.23 18.30
C ARG A 123 27.45 9.35 17.38
N THR A 124 28.21 9.64 16.33
CA THR A 124 27.91 10.69 15.34
C THR A 124 27.87 10.11 13.93
N LEU A 125 27.17 10.78 13.00
CA LEU A 125 27.11 10.34 11.60
C LEU A 125 28.49 10.32 10.93
N GLU A 126 29.34 11.31 11.25
CA GLU A 126 30.70 11.42 10.71
C GLU A 126 31.62 10.25 11.13
N SER A 127 31.38 9.70 12.34
CA SER A 127 32.16 8.60 12.89
C SER A 127 31.62 7.21 12.51
N ALA A 128 30.44 7.15 11.88
CA ALA A 128 29.82 5.91 11.47
C ALA A 128 30.70 5.13 10.49
N GLN A 129 30.71 3.82 10.65
CA GLN A 129 31.45 2.87 9.83
C GLN A 129 30.49 1.91 9.13
N PRO A 130 30.91 1.29 8.01
CA PRO A 130 30.10 0.27 7.36
C PRO A 130 29.77 -0.93 8.27
N GLU A 131 30.54 -1.17 9.34
CA GLU A 131 30.25 -2.18 10.37
C GLU A 131 29.07 -1.80 11.28
N ASP A 132 28.75 -0.51 11.41
CA ASP A 132 27.60 -0.04 12.19
C ASP A 132 26.28 -0.22 11.41
N LEU A 133 26.34 -0.53 10.11
CA LEU A 133 25.16 -0.67 9.26
C LEU A 133 24.51 -2.04 9.43
N GLY A 134 23.18 -2.05 9.50
CA GLY A 134 22.39 -3.27 9.48
C GLY A 134 22.32 -3.89 8.09
N ARG A 135 21.77 -5.09 8.03
CA ARG A 135 21.53 -5.84 6.80
C ARG A 135 20.14 -6.47 6.81
N ALA A 136 19.60 -6.66 5.62
CA ALA A 136 18.42 -7.47 5.39
C ALA A 136 18.52 -8.11 4.02
N ARG A 137 17.70 -9.13 3.74
CA ARG A 137 17.57 -9.71 2.40
C ARG A 137 16.94 -8.73 1.43
N ARG A 138 15.87 -8.03 1.84
CA ARG A 138 15.15 -7.08 0.98
C ARG A 138 14.43 -6.01 1.80
N ILE A 139 14.43 -4.78 1.29
CA ILE A 139 13.55 -3.71 1.75
C ILE A 139 12.65 -3.26 0.60
N VAL A 140 11.35 -3.15 0.88
CA VAL A 140 10.34 -2.63 -0.05
C VAL A 140 9.69 -1.41 0.59
N SER A 141 9.71 -0.28 -0.12
CA SER A 141 9.11 0.96 0.35
C SER A 141 8.13 1.51 -0.70
N THR A 142 6.91 1.79 -0.28
CA THR A 142 5.89 2.49 -1.05
C THR A 142 5.92 3.98 -0.69
N LYS A 143 4.95 4.75 -1.17
CA LYS A 143 4.77 6.15 -0.76
C LYS A 143 4.52 6.28 0.75
N ASP A 144 3.83 5.31 1.33
CA ASP A 144 3.27 5.42 2.68
C ASP A 144 3.89 4.42 3.66
N ASP A 145 4.40 3.27 3.18
CA ASP A 145 4.85 2.16 4.03
C ASP A 145 6.26 1.69 3.65
N THR A 146 6.98 1.10 4.62
CA THR A 146 8.23 0.37 4.38
C THR A 146 8.20 -0.98 5.07
N THR A 147 8.63 -2.01 4.36
CA THR A 147 8.74 -3.40 4.85
C THR A 147 10.18 -3.89 4.73
N ILE A 148 10.72 -4.36 5.85
CA ILE A 148 12.00 -5.05 5.97
C ILE A 148 11.71 -6.55 5.97
N ILE A 149 12.30 -7.27 5.02
CA ILE A 149 12.13 -8.72 4.84
C ILE A 149 13.45 -9.40 5.15
N GLU A 150 13.45 -10.33 6.11
CA GLU A 150 14.65 -11.05 6.60
C GLU A 150 15.76 -10.10 7.03
N GLY A 151 15.57 -9.43 8.16
CA GLY A 151 16.65 -8.70 8.81
C GLY A 151 17.72 -9.66 9.33
N TYR A 152 18.99 -9.27 9.27
CA TYR A 152 20.12 -10.11 9.70
C TYR A 152 20.52 -9.87 11.18
N GLY A 153 19.57 -9.35 11.97
CA GLY A 153 19.70 -9.27 13.41
C GLY A 153 19.76 -10.65 14.07
N THR A 154 20.29 -10.71 15.29
CA THR A 154 20.32 -11.95 16.06
C THR A 154 19.02 -12.15 16.83
N SER A 155 18.56 -13.40 16.94
CA SER A 155 17.33 -13.71 17.70
C SER A 155 17.42 -13.23 19.15
N ASP A 156 18.60 -13.29 19.77
CA ASP A 156 18.85 -12.79 21.13
C ASP A 156 18.55 -11.28 21.26
N GLN A 157 18.99 -10.46 20.29
CA GLN A 157 18.71 -9.02 20.29
C GLN A 157 17.22 -8.75 20.15
N ILE A 158 16.53 -9.50 19.28
CA ILE A 158 15.08 -9.35 19.07
C ILE A 158 14.32 -9.77 20.35
N GLU A 159 14.69 -10.89 20.96
CA GLU A 159 14.10 -11.37 22.21
C GLU A 159 14.31 -10.40 23.38
N GLU A 160 15.48 -9.77 23.46
CA GLU A 160 15.77 -8.71 24.44
C GLU A 160 14.82 -7.52 24.24
N ARG A 161 14.62 -7.06 23.00
CA ARG A 161 13.64 -6.00 22.67
C ARG A 161 12.22 -6.42 23.07
N ILE A 162 11.79 -7.63 22.73
CA ILE A 162 10.45 -8.14 23.08
C ILE A 162 10.28 -8.17 24.59
N THR A 163 11.29 -8.60 25.34
CA THR A 163 11.25 -8.65 26.81
C THR A 163 11.11 -7.26 27.42
N MET A 164 11.84 -6.26 26.90
CA MET A 164 11.70 -4.87 27.33
C MET A 164 10.29 -4.33 27.04
N VAL A 165 9.72 -4.63 25.87
CA VAL A 165 8.36 -4.17 25.51
C VAL A 165 7.30 -4.85 26.39
N LYS A 166 7.45 -6.14 26.72
CA LYS A 166 6.56 -6.83 27.67
C LYS A 166 6.60 -6.20 29.06
N ALA A 167 7.80 -5.93 29.58
CA ALA A 167 7.95 -5.26 30.87
C ALA A 167 7.34 -3.85 30.87
N ALA A 168 7.46 -3.10 29.77
CA ALA A 168 6.81 -1.80 29.62
C ALA A 168 5.27 -1.94 29.58
N LEU A 169 4.75 -2.98 28.91
CA LEU A 169 3.33 -3.26 28.81
C LEU A 169 2.70 -3.57 30.17
N ASP A 170 3.38 -4.35 31.00
CA ASP A 170 2.91 -4.69 32.36
C ASP A 170 2.82 -3.46 33.28
N ASN A 171 3.67 -2.46 33.03
CA ASN A 171 3.70 -1.20 33.79
C ASN A 171 2.84 -0.09 33.15
N ALA A 172 2.23 -0.34 31.98
CA ALA A 172 1.42 0.65 31.29
C ALA A 172 0.11 0.91 32.05
N THR A 173 -0.15 2.18 32.35
CA THR A 173 -1.32 2.62 33.12
C THR A 173 -2.48 3.08 32.23
N SER A 174 -2.20 3.52 31.01
CA SER A 174 -3.20 3.98 30.04
C SER A 174 -3.50 2.93 28.97
N ASP A 175 -4.75 2.87 28.50
CA ASP A 175 -5.15 1.95 27.43
C ASP A 175 -4.49 2.32 26.10
N TRP A 176 -4.25 3.61 25.86
CA TRP A 176 -3.52 4.09 24.68
C TRP A 176 -2.06 3.60 24.67
N ASP A 177 -1.36 3.66 25.80
CA ASP A 177 0.02 3.14 25.89
C ASP A 177 0.05 1.63 25.67
N ARG A 178 -0.93 0.90 26.25
CA ARG A 178 -1.05 -0.55 26.05
C ARG A 178 -1.24 -0.91 24.58
N GLU A 179 -2.18 -0.26 23.90
CA GLU A 179 -2.44 -0.47 22.47
C GLU A 179 -1.16 -0.24 21.65
N LYS A 180 -0.43 0.84 21.94
CA LYS A 180 0.77 1.21 21.21
C LYS A 180 1.97 0.32 21.48
N LEU A 181 2.12 -0.18 22.70
CA LEU A 181 3.14 -1.19 23.04
C LEU A 181 2.78 -2.56 22.46
N GLN A 182 1.50 -2.92 22.39
CA GLN A 182 1.03 -4.13 21.70
C GLN A 182 1.30 -4.07 20.19
N GLU A 183 1.04 -2.92 19.54
CA GLU A 183 1.35 -2.70 18.13
C GLU A 183 2.85 -2.90 17.86
N ARG A 184 3.68 -2.28 18.71
CA ARG A 184 5.15 -2.40 18.65
C ARG A 184 5.62 -3.84 18.89
N MET A 185 5.07 -4.52 19.90
CA MET A 185 5.35 -5.93 20.17
C MET A 185 4.96 -6.82 18.99
N GLY A 186 3.82 -6.55 18.35
CA GLY A 186 3.38 -7.25 17.15
C GLY A 186 4.31 -7.05 15.96
N LYS A 187 4.91 -5.86 15.82
CA LYS A 187 5.93 -5.57 14.80
C LYS A 187 7.27 -6.28 15.05
N LEU A 188 7.64 -6.52 16.31
CA LEU A 188 8.85 -7.25 16.71
C LEU A 188 8.68 -8.78 16.69
N ALA A 189 7.55 -9.27 17.18
CA ALA A 189 7.22 -10.69 17.21
C ALA A 189 6.62 -11.20 15.90
N GLY A 190 6.26 -10.27 15.00
CA GLY A 190 5.65 -10.55 13.72
C GLY A 190 6.63 -11.23 12.78
N SER A 191 6.26 -12.43 12.31
CA SER A 191 6.88 -13.00 11.12
C SER A 191 6.26 -12.35 9.89
N VAL A 192 7.12 -11.89 8.98
CA VAL A 192 6.73 -11.52 7.63
C VAL A 192 6.51 -12.81 6.85
N ALA A 193 5.30 -13.02 6.33
CA ALA A 193 5.04 -14.12 5.41
C ALA A 193 5.39 -13.70 3.98
N VAL A 194 6.31 -14.42 3.36
CA VAL A 194 6.69 -14.25 1.95
C VAL A 194 5.96 -15.31 1.12
N ILE A 195 5.06 -14.86 0.24
CA ILE A 195 4.35 -15.73 -0.69
C ILE A 195 5.14 -15.78 -2.00
N LYS A 196 5.81 -16.91 -2.26
CA LYS A 196 6.53 -17.20 -3.49
C LYS A 196 5.55 -17.69 -4.55
N VAL A 197 5.20 -16.80 -5.48
CA VAL A 197 4.37 -17.12 -6.64
C VAL A 197 5.28 -17.63 -7.77
N GLY A 198 4.91 -18.77 -8.36
CA GLY A 198 5.63 -19.37 -9.48
C GLY A 198 4.67 -19.70 -10.62
N ALA A 199 5.17 -19.58 -11.85
CA ALA A 199 4.46 -19.82 -13.09
C ALA A 199 5.43 -20.31 -14.20
N ALA A 200 4.89 -20.86 -15.29
CA ALA A 200 5.69 -21.42 -16.37
C ALA A 200 6.25 -20.35 -17.33
N THR A 201 5.60 -19.19 -17.39
CA THR A 201 6.02 -18.04 -18.21
C THR A 201 5.97 -16.75 -17.39
N GLU A 202 6.72 -15.74 -17.83
CA GLU A 202 6.77 -14.44 -17.15
C GLU A 202 5.41 -13.72 -17.14
N VAL A 203 4.67 -13.80 -18.25
CA VAL A 203 3.33 -13.18 -18.35
C VAL A 203 2.37 -13.80 -17.34
N GLU A 204 2.37 -15.13 -17.23
CA GLU A 204 1.56 -15.85 -16.23
C GLU A 204 2.04 -15.55 -14.80
N LEU A 205 3.34 -15.40 -14.58
CA LEU A 205 3.91 -15.07 -13.27
C LEU A 205 3.38 -13.72 -12.78
N THR A 206 3.42 -12.71 -13.64
CA THR A 206 2.96 -11.35 -13.31
C THR A 206 1.46 -11.33 -13.01
N GLU A 207 0.63 -11.94 -13.85
CA GLU A 207 -0.82 -12.02 -13.62
C GLU A 207 -1.16 -12.75 -12.31
N LYS A 208 -0.52 -13.90 -12.08
CA LYS A 208 -0.77 -14.71 -10.88
C LYS A 208 -0.27 -14.00 -9.62
N LYS A 209 0.83 -13.27 -9.73
CA LYS A 209 1.35 -12.44 -8.64
C LYS A 209 0.35 -11.32 -8.30
N HIS A 210 -0.15 -10.59 -9.29
CA HIS A 210 -1.15 -9.54 -9.07
C HIS A 210 -2.43 -10.10 -8.41
N ARG A 211 -2.95 -11.25 -8.86
CA ARG A 211 -4.10 -11.88 -8.20
C ARG A 211 -3.87 -12.22 -6.73
N VAL A 212 -2.66 -12.64 -6.37
CA VAL A 212 -2.31 -12.93 -4.97
C VAL A 212 -2.23 -11.64 -4.15
N GLU A 213 -1.69 -10.57 -4.72
CA GLU A 213 -1.64 -9.25 -4.08
C GLU A 213 -3.03 -8.65 -3.87
N ASP A 214 -3.92 -8.79 -4.85
CA ASP A 214 -5.33 -8.38 -4.75
C ASP A 214 -6.06 -9.15 -3.66
N ALA A 215 -5.88 -10.48 -3.62
CA ALA A 215 -6.48 -11.33 -2.59
C ALA A 215 -5.97 -10.99 -1.18
N LEU A 216 -4.68 -10.67 -1.03
CA LEU A 216 -4.11 -10.23 0.24
C LEU A 216 -4.72 -8.90 0.69
N SER A 217 -4.85 -7.95 -0.23
CA SER A 217 -5.43 -6.62 0.02
C SER A 217 -6.91 -6.73 0.40
N ALA A 218 -7.68 -7.56 -0.32
CA ALA A 218 -9.08 -7.85 -0.01
C ALA A 218 -9.23 -8.50 1.37
N THR A 219 -8.37 -9.46 1.72
CA THR A 219 -8.41 -10.11 3.04
C THR A 219 -8.11 -9.13 4.16
N ARG A 220 -7.13 -8.24 3.99
CA ARG A 220 -6.83 -7.17 4.97
C ARG A 220 -8.01 -6.23 5.14
N ALA A 221 -8.62 -5.78 4.05
CA ALA A 221 -9.81 -4.94 4.07
C ALA A 221 -11.01 -5.63 4.78
N ALA A 222 -11.18 -6.94 4.55
CA ALA A 222 -12.23 -7.73 5.18
C ALA A 222 -12.03 -7.88 6.69
N VAL A 223 -10.78 -7.99 7.16
CA VAL A 223 -10.47 -8.02 8.61
C VAL A 223 -10.77 -6.67 9.26
N GLN A 224 -10.60 -5.56 8.54
CA GLN A 224 -10.80 -4.20 9.08
C GLN A 224 -12.27 -3.83 9.24
N GLU A 225 -13.08 -3.99 8.17
CA GLU A 225 -14.48 -3.53 8.17
C GLU A 225 -15.51 -4.65 7.95
N GLY A 226 -15.07 -5.91 7.91
CA GLY A 226 -15.93 -7.06 7.67
C GLY A 226 -16.22 -7.30 6.18
N ILE A 227 -17.22 -8.15 5.94
CA ILE A 227 -17.61 -8.63 4.61
C ILE A 227 -19.08 -8.35 4.33
N VAL A 228 -19.43 -8.23 3.06
CA VAL A 228 -20.79 -8.06 2.57
C VAL A 228 -21.09 -9.07 1.44
N PRO A 229 -22.37 -9.34 1.13
CA PRO A 229 -22.75 -10.14 -0.04
C PRO A 229 -22.16 -9.56 -1.32
N GLY A 230 -21.36 -10.36 -2.02
CA GLY A 230 -20.60 -9.90 -3.17
C GLY A 230 -21.40 -9.82 -4.47
N GLY A 231 -20.71 -9.68 -5.60
CA GLY A 231 -21.33 -9.71 -6.93
C GLY A 231 -22.21 -8.50 -7.25
N GLY A 232 -22.01 -7.38 -6.55
CA GLY A 232 -22.82 -6.17 -6.66
C GLY A 232 -24.14 -6.21 -5.89
N VAL A 233 -24.43 -7.30 -5.17
CA VAL A 233 -25.67 -7.46 -4.39
C VAL A 233 -25.72 -6.50 -3.21
N ALA A 234 -24.59 -6.24 -2.55
CA ALA A 234 -24.50 -5.25 -1.48
C ALA A 234 -25.04 -3.87 -1.91
N PHE A 235 -24.71 -3.40 -3.12
CA PHE A 235 -25.20 -2.13 -3.62
C PHE A 235 -26.72 -2.14 -3.83
N LEU A 236 -27.24 -3.19 -4.49
CA LEU A 236 -28.67 -3.32 -4.78
C LEU A 236 -29.50 -3.37 -3.49
N ASN A 237 -29.01 -4.09 -2.48
CA ASN A 237 -29.66 -4.19 -1.18
C ASN A 237 -29.75 -2.85 -0.45
N THR A 238 -28.89 -1.88 -0.75
CA THR A 238 -28.90 -0.54 -0.12
C THR A 238 -29.73 0.49 -0.86
N VAL A 239 -30.25 0.16 -2.06
CA VAL A 239 -30.97 1.13 -2.91
C VAL A 239 -32.20 1.71 -2.22
N HIS A 240 -32.91 0.93 -1.41
CA HIS A 240 -34.12 1.38 -0.70
C HIS A 240 -33.83 2.50 0.31
N VAL A 241 -32.61 2.64 0.81
CA VAL A 241 -32.21 3.74 1.70
C VAL A 241 -32.37 5.10 1.01
N LEU A 242 -32.24 5.12 -0.32
CA LEU A 242 -32.46 6.34 -1.12
C LEU A 242 -33.94 6.75 -1.20
N ASP A 243 -34.89 5.90 -0.77
CA ASP A 243 -36.32 6.26 -0.69
C ASP A 243 -36.60 7.17 0.51
N GLU A 244 -35.73 7.19 1.51
CA GLU A 244 -35.84 8.05 2.70
C GLU A 244 -35.28 9.46 2.46
N VAL A 245 -34.64 9.69 1.31
CA VAL A 245 -34.01 10.96 0.94
C VAL A 245 -35.01 11.83 0.19
N ASP A 246 -35.70 12.70 0.92
CA ASP A 246 -36.70 13.63 0.35
C ASP A 246 -36.01 14.91 -0.15
N LEU A 247 -35.82 14.99 -1.48
CA LEU A 247 -35.19 16.12 -2.16
C LEU A 247 -36.03 16.49 -3.39
N GLU A 248 -35.92 17.75 -3.83
CA GLU A 248 -36.66 18.28 -4.97
C GLU A 248 -35.73 18.72 -6.12
N GLY A 249 -36.30 18.95 -7.31
CA GLY A 249 -35.57 19.53 -8.44
C GLY A 249 -34.33 18.74 -8.89
N ASP A 250 -33.21 19.43 -9.00
CA ASP A 250 -31.93 18.86 -9.47
C ASP A 250 -31.31 17.89 -8.46
N GLU A 251 -31.53 18.10 -7.17
CA GLU A 251 -31.05 17.20 -6.11
C GLU A 251 -31.75 15.83 -6.20
N ALA A 252 -33.06 15.83 -6.44
CA ALA A 252 -33.82 14.61 -6.73
C ALA A 252 -33.30 13.88 -7.98
N THR A 253 -32.81 14.63 -8.98
CA THR A 253 -32.17 14.05 -10.16
C THR A 253 -30.87 13.36 -9.81
N GLY A 254 -30.06 13.95 -8.91
CA GLY A 254 -28.86 13.32 -8.36
C GLY A 254 -29.14 11.97 -7.69
N VAL A 255 -30.19 11.89 -6.86
CA VAL A 255 -30.62 10.63 -6.22
C VAL A 255 -31.00 9.58 -7.26
N ARG A 256 -31.72 9.96 -8.33
CA ARG A 256 -32.07 9.03 -9.43
C ARG A 256 -30.83 8.52 -10.18
N ILE A 257 -29.83 9.37 -10.39
CA ILE A 257 -28.56 8.98 -11.03
C ILE A 257 -27.85 7.95 -10.16
N LEU A 258 -27.71 8.23 -8.86
CA LEU A 258 -27.05 7.31 -7.92
C LEU A 258 -27.78 5.97 -7.85
N ARG A 259 -29.11 5.99 -7.75
CA ARG A 259 -29.95 4.77 -7.76
C ARG A 259 -29.67 3.89 -8.96
N ARG A 260 -29.62 4.48 -10.16
CA ARG A 260 -29.30 3.75 -11.38
C ARG A 260 -27.87 3.23 -11.39
N ALA A 261 -26.91 4.01 -10.90
CA ALA A 261 -25.50 3.65 -10.87
C ALA A 261 -25.21 2.45 -9.95
N LEU A 262 -25.90 2.34 -8.82
CA LEU A 262 -25.74 1.22 -7.87
C LEU A 262 -26.06 -0.16 -8.48
N GLU A 263 -26.88 -0.20 -9.53
CA GLU A 263 -27.22 -1.43 -10.24
C GLU A 263 -26.15 -1.85 -11.27
N GLU A 264 -25.29 -0.93 -11.71
CA GLU A 264 -24.36 -1.17 -12.82
C GLU A 264 -23.30 -2.24 -12.54
N PRO A 265 -22.69 -2.35 -11.34
CA PRO A 265 -21.73 -3.43 -11.06
C PRO A 265 -22.31 -4.81 -11.33
N LEU A 266 -23.53 -5.05 -10.85
CA LEU A 266 -24.22 -6.33 -11.04
C LEU A 266 -24.60 -6.57 -12.50
N ARG A 267 -25.06 -5.53 -13.22
CA ARG A 267 -25.31 -5.63 -14.67
C ARG A 267 -24.07 -6.01 -15.44
N ARG A 268 -22.91 -5.44 -15.09
CA ARG A 268 -21.64 -5.71 -15.78
C ARG A 268 -21.18 -7.13 -15.53
N ILE A 269 -21.29 -7.62 -14.31
CA ILE A 269 -20.95 -9.00 -13.96
C ILE A 269 -21.85 -9.98 -14.75
N ALA A 270 -23.16 -9.76 -14.76
CA ALA A 270 -24.10 -10.58 -15.53
C ALA A 270 -23.83 -10.54 -17.04
N ALA A 271 -23.60 -9.36 -17.61
CA ALA A 271 -23.29 -9.20 -19.03
C ALA A 271 -21.99 -9.92 -19.44
N ASN A 272 -20.95 -9.86 -18.60
CA ASN A 272 -19.69 -10.58 -18.82
C ASN A 272 -19.88 -12.11 -18.75
N ALA A 273 -20.91 -12.59 -18.04
CA ALA A 273 -21.31 -14.00 -18.01
C ALA A 273 -22.23 -14.40 -19.17
N GLY A 274 -22.59 -13.47 -20.07
CA GLY A 274 -23.46 -13.71 -21.22
C GLY A 274 -24.95 -13.57 -20.95
N GLU A 275 -25.33 -13.05 -19.78
CA GLU A 275 -26.73 -12.89 -19.35
C GLU A 275 -27.24 -11.44 -19.50
N ASP A 276 -28.57 -11.26 -19.55
CA ASP A 276 -29.17 -9.92 -19.55
C ASP A 276 -29.17 -9.34 -18.13
N GLY A 277 -28.23 -8.42 -17.86
CA GLY A 277 -28.11 -7.78 -16.56
C GLY A 277 -29.38 -7.07 -16.06
N SER A 278 -30.26 -6.59 -16.94
CA SER A 278 -31.52 -5.97 -16.52
C SER A 278 -32.53 -6.99 -16.00
N VAL A 279 -32.50 -8.21 -16.54
CA VAL A 279 -33.28 -9.34 -16.03
C VAL A 279 -32.73 -9.78 -14.68
N ILE A 280 -31.40 -9.94 -14.56
CA ILE A 280 -30.77 -10.37 -13.31
C ILE A 280 -31.01 -9.35 -12.19
N VAL A 281 -30.79 -8.05 -12.42
CA VAL A 281 -31.05 -7.00 -11.41
C VAL A 281 -32.49 -7.04 -10.91
N ARG A 282 -33.45 -7.19 -11.84
CA ARG A 282 -34.88 -7.23 -11.49
C ARG A 282 -35.23 -8.45 -10.65
N GLU A 283 -34.63 -9.59 -10.96
CA GLU A 283 -34.90 -10.82 -10.23
C GLU A 283 -34.30 -10.75 -8.82
N ILE A 284 -33.05 -10.29 -8.67
CA ILE A 284 -32.43 -10.12 -7.35
C ILE A 284 -33.19 -9.09 -6.51
N GLY A 285 -33.71 -8.02 -7.11
CA GLY A 285 -34.54 -7.04 -6.40
C GLY A 285 -35.85 -7.60 -5.81
N ARG A 286 -36.22 -8.85 -6.11
CA ARG A 286 -37.37 -9.56 -5.52
C ARG A 286 -36.99 -10.60 -4.48
N LEU A 287 -35.70 -10.91 -4.36
CA LEU A 287 -35.18 -11.91 -3.44
C LEU A 287 -34.94 -11.32 -2.04
N GLU A 288 -34.63 -12.18 -1.08
CA GLU A 288 -34.29 -11.74 0.27
C GLU A 288 -32.92 -11.04 0.31
N GLN A 289 -32.71 -10.19 1.32
CA GLN A 289 -31.45 -9.47 1.48
C GLN A 289 -30.28 -10.46 1.63
N GLY A 290 -29.31 -10.34 0.72
CA GLY A 290 -28.11 -11.19 0.69
C GLY A 290 -28.24 -12.39 -0.24
N GLU A 291 -29.41 -12.64 -0.82
CA GLU A 291 -29.54 -13.50 -1.99
C GLU A 291 -29.14 -12.73 -3.26
N GLY A 292 -28.55 -13.45 -4.21
CA GLY A 292 -28.04 -12.87 -5.44
C GLY A 292 -27.86 -13.89 -6.54
N TYR A 293 -27.03 -13.56 -7.52
CA TYR A 293 -26.75 -14.40 -8.69
C TYR A 293 -25.27 -14.79 -8.73
N ASP A 294 -24.99 -16.08 -8.64
CA ASP A 294 -23.69 -16.67 -8.89
C ASP A 294 -23.48 -16.76 -10.40
N ALA A 295 -22.72 -15.81 -10.95
CA ALA A 295 -22.46 -15.72 -12.39
C ALA A 295 -21.59 -16.85 -12.94
N ALA A 296 -20.79 -17.51 -12.11
CA ALA A 296 -19.97 -18.65 -12.52
C ALA A 296 -20.78 -19.95 -12.51
N GLY A 297 -21.62 -20.15 -11.50
CA GLY A 297 -22.51 -21.30 -11.36
C GLY A 297 -23.88 -21.15 -12.01
N GLN A 298 -24.19 -19.97 -12.55
CA GLN A 298 -25.47 -19.58 -13.18
C GLN A 298 -26.71 -19.91 -12.33
N ARG A 299 -26.68 -19.53 -11.05
CA ARG A 299 -27.75 -19.87 -10.09
C ARG A 299 -28.02 -18.74 -9.10
N TYR A 300 -29.24 -18.70 -8.58
CA TYR A 300 -29.64 -17.78 -7.51
C TYR A 300 -29.54 -18.43 -6.14
N GLY A 301 -29.28 -17.62 -5.12
CA GLY A 301 -29.28 -18.05 -3.72
C GLY A 301 -28.44 -17.15 -2.82
N ASN A 302 -28.24 -17.58 -1.58
CA ASN A 302 -27.48 -16.82 -0.60
C ASN A 302 -26.01 -16.69 -0.98
N MET A 303 -25.56 -15.44 -1.18
CA MET A 303 -24.21 -15.16 -1.68
C MET A 303 -23.12 -15.53 -0.66
N VAL A 304 -23.41 -15.39 0.63
CA VAL A 304 -22.47 -15.75 1.70
C VAL A 304 -22.30 -17.26 1.78
N GLU A 305 -23.40 -18.02 1.69
CA GLU A 305 -23.35 -19.49 1.63
C GLU A 305 -22.63 -19.99 0.38
N PHE A 306 -22.74 -19.27 -0.74
CA PHE A 306 -21.97 -19.55 -1.95
C PHE A 306 -20.48 -19.15 -1.85
N GLY A 307 -20.08 -18.44 -0.78
CA GLY A 307 -18.73 -17.91 -0.62
C GLY A 307 -18.42 -16.72 -1.55
N ILE A 308 -19.43 -16.11 -2.15
CA ILE A 308 -19.31 -14.92 -2.99
C ILE A 308 -19.49 -13.69 -2.10
N ILE A 309 -18.37 -13.26 -1.52
CA ILE A 309 -18.31 -12.19 -0.53
C ILE A 309 -17.31 -11.12 -0.97
N ASP A 310 -17.61 -9.87 -0.68
CA ASP A 310 -16.73 -8.74 -0.94
C ASP A 310 -16.37 -8.04 0.39
N PRO A 311 -15.15 -7.50 0.56
CA PRO A 311 -14.81 -6.69 1.73
C PRO A 311 -15.67 -5.42 1.78
N ALA A 312 -16.26 -5.13 2.94
CA ALA A 312 -17.15 -3.96 3.10
C ALA A 312 -16.43 -2.64 2.78
N LEU A 313 -15.17 -2.52 3.23
CA LEU A 313 -14.31 -1.37 2.96
C LEU A 313 -14.16 -1.09 1.46
N VAL A 314 -13.96 -2.14 0.65
CA VAL A 314 -13.75 -2.00 -0.81
C VAL A 314 -15.03 -1.54 -1.49
N THR A 315 -16.17 -2.15 -1.15
CA THR A 315 -17.49 -1.76 -1.67
C THR A 315 -17.81 -0.29 -1.37
N LYS A 316 -17.57 0.15 -0.13
CA LYS A 316 -17.77 1.54 0.31
C LYS A 316 -16.81 2.51 -0.41
N ALA A 317 -15.51 2.22 -0.37
CA ALA A 317 -14.50 3.08 -0.96
C ALA A 317 -14.67 3.22 -2.49
N ALA A 318 -15.07 2.15 -3.18
CA ALA A 318 -15.37 2.20 -4.61
C ALA A 318 -16.50 3.18 -4.92
N LEU A 319 -17.59 3.15 -4.13
CA LEU A 319 -18.74 4.05 -4.29
C LEU A 319 -18.38 5.50 -3.97
N GLU A 320 -17.74 5.76 -2.83
CA GLU A 320 -17.35 7.11 -2.40
C GLU A 320 -16.43 7.79 -3.42
N ASN A 321 -15.41 7.06 -3.91
CA ASN A 321 -14.49 7.58 -4.91
C ASN A 321 -15.18 7.82 -6.26
N ALA A 322 -16.04 6.90 -6.69
CA ALA A 322 -16.80 7.07 -7.94
C ALA A 322 -17.72 8.30 -7.89
N VAL A 323 -18.44 8.50 -6.78
CA VAL A 323 -19.31 9.66 -6.58
C VAL A 323 -18.49 10.96 -6.52
N SER A 324 -17.34 10.94 -5.85
CA SER A 324 -16.45 12.11 -5.74
C SER A 324 -15.96 12.59 -7.12
N ILE A 325 -15.47 11.67 -7.94
CA ILE A 325 -15.02 11.99 -9.31
C ILE A 325 -16.20 12.39 -10.21
N ALA A 326 -17.31 11.65 -10.16
CA ALA A 326 -18.49 11.98 -10.95
C ALA A 326 -19.04 13.38 -10.63
N GLY A 327 -19.10 13.76 -9.35
CA GLY A 327 -19.53 15.09 -8.92
C GLY A 327 -18.60 16.20 -9.44
N MET A 328 -17.29 15.99 -9.41
CA MET A 328 -16.31 16.90 -9.99
C MET A 328 -16.50 17.06 -11.51
N VAL A 329 -16.71 15.96 -12.24
CA VAL A 329 -16.93 15.99 -13.69
C VAL A 329 -18.23 16.71 -14.04
N LEU A 330 -19.34 16.40 -13.34
CA LEU A 330 -20.65 17.01 -13.61
C LEU A 330 -20.68 18.53 -13.36
N THR A 331 -19.83 19.03 -12.47
CA THR A 331 -19.71 20.46 -12.16
C THR A 331 -18.65 21.18 -13.01
N THR A 332 -17.92 20.45 -13.85
CA THR A 332 -16.89 21.03 -14.72
C THR A 332 -17.53 21.79 -15.89
N ASN A 333 -17.48 23.12 -15.84
CA ASN A 333 -18.01 23.98 -16.90
C ASN A 333 -16.98 24.33 -17.99
N CYS A 334 -15.68 24.28 -17.68
CA CYS A 334 -14.60 24.64 -18.61
C CYS A 334 -13.38 23.75 -18.34
N LEU A 335 -12.70 23.36 -19.42
CA LEU A 335 -11.44 22.64 -19.40
C LEU A 335 -10.39 23.47 -20.14
N VAL A 336 -9.27 23.75 -19.49
CA VAL A 336 -8.09 24.37 -20.12
C VAL A 336 -7.06 23.27 -20.34
N THR A 337 -6.64 23.11 -21.58
CA THR A 337 -5.66 22.10 -21.99
C THR A 337 -4.57 22.76 -22.82
N ASP A 338 -3.39 22.15 -22.84
CA ASP A 338 -2.33 22.57 -23.74
C ASP A 338 -2.80 22.40 -25.18
N LYS A 339 -2.40 23.33 -26.04
CA LYS A 339 -2.70 23.22 -27.47
C LYS A 339 -1.98 21.96 -27.98
N PRO A 340 -2.69 21.01 -28.63
CA PRO A 340 -2.04 19.83 -29.18
C PRO A 340 -0.92 20.22 -30.12
N ASP A 341 0.27 19.67 -29.90
CA ASP A 341 1.35 19.82 -30.85
C ASP A 341 1.05 19.01 -32.12
N ALA A 342 1.79 19.27 -33.20
CA ALA A 342 1.53 18.62 -34.50
C ALA A 342 1.53 17.08 -34.41
N ASN A 343 2.34 16.50 -33.50
CA ASN A 343 2.38 15.06 -33.25
C ASN A 343 1.13 14.57 -32.50
N ASP A 344 0.64 15.33 -31.52
CA ASP A 344 -0.56 14.96 -30.75
C ASP A 344 -1.83 15.08 -31.60
N ALA A 345 -1.89 16.09 -32.47
CA ALA A 345 -2.99 16.25 -33.43
C ALA A 345 -3.08 15.06 -34.39
N ALA A 346 -1.94 14.53 -34.85
CA ALA A 346 -1.88 13.34 -35.69
C ALA A 346 -2.30 12.08 -34.92
N ALA A 347 -1.89 11.95 -33.66
CA ALA A 347 -2.28 10.83 -32.78
C ALA A 347 -3.78 10.85 -32.43
N LEU A 348 -4.35 12.03 -32.14
CA LEU A 348 -5.78 12.21 -31.91
C LEU A 348 -6.62 11.89 -33.14
N ALA A 349 -6.17 12.32 -34.33
CA ALA A 349 -6.85 12.00 -35.59
C ALA A 349 -6.83 10.49 -35.88
N ALA A 350 -5.71 9.82 -35.58
CA ALA A 350 -5.59 8.37 -35.71
C ALA A 350 -6.48 7.62 -34.70
N ALA A 351 -6.55 8.08 -33.45
CA ALA A 351 -7.40 7.49 -32.42
C ALA A 351 -8.90 7.67 -32.72
N GLN A 352 -9.30 8.84 -33.23
CA GLN A 352 -10.68 9.11 -33.66
C GLN A 352 -11.08 8.27 -34.87
N ALA A 353 -10.17 8.06 -35.84
CA ALA A 353 -10.42 7.18 -36.98
C ALA A 353 -10.56 5.70 -36.56
N ALA A 354 -9.76 5.25 -35.57
CA ALA A 354 -9.87 3.90 -35.02
C ALA A 354 -11.20 3.69 -34.27
N ALA A 355 -11.66 4.69 -33.52
CA ALA A 355 -12.94 4.62 -32.80
C ALA A 355 -14.16 4.61 -33.74
N GLN A 356 -14.07 5.23 -34.91
CA GLN A 356 -15.14 5.21 -35.93
C GLN A 356 -15.19 3.91 -36.75
N GLY A 357 -14.13 3.10 -36.74
CA GLY A 357 -14.06 1.79 -37.41
C GLY A 357 -14.54 0.60 -36.57
N MET A 358 -14.97 0.82 -35.32
CA MET A 358 -15.44 -0.22 -34.39
C MET A 358 -16.96 -0.21 -34.14
N TYR A 359 -17.74 0.46 -34.99
CA TYR A 359 -19.21 0.37 -35.00
C TYR A 359 -19.72 -0.36 -36.23
#